data_AF-A0A1F7SZW1-F1
#
_entry.id   AF-A0A1F7SZW1-F1
#
_cell.length_a   1.000
_cell.length_b   1.000
_cell.length_c   1.000
_cell.angle_alpha   90.00
_cell.angle_beta   90.00
_cell.angle_gamma   90.00
#
_symmetry.space_group_name_H-M   'P 1'
#
loop_
_entity.id
_entity.type
_entity.pdbx_description
1 polymer ?
#
loop_
_entity_poly.entity_id
_entity_poly.type
_entity_poly.pdbx_seq_one_letter_code
_entity_poly.pdbx_strand_id
1 'polypeptide(L)'
;MKLEFHPEAERELIEAAVRYELLVPGLGGRFGEEVRRGAELLLERPEIGRPVDPDLRQFVLDRFPFTLIYSLSPEAVRILA
;
A
#
# COMPACT_ATOMS: atom_id res chain seq x y z
N MET A 1 -10.77 -13.34 0.35
CA MET A 1 -9.42 -12.76 0.29
C MET A 1 -9.29 -11.73 1.39
N LYS A 2 -8.22 -11.77 2.19
CA LYS A 2 -7.96 -10.84 3.29
C LYS A 2 -6.79 -9.91 2.93
N LEU A 3 -6.75 -8.74 3.54
CA LEU A 3 -5.61 -7.83 3.43
C LEU A 3 -4.77 -7.96 4.69
N GLU A 4 -3.49 -8.20 4.52
CA GLU A 4 -2.53 -8.29 5.63
C GLU A 4 -1.39 -7.31 5.38
N PHE A 5 -0.97 -6.61 6.42
CA PHE A 5 0.22 -5.76 6.38
C PHE A 5 1.34 -6.47 7.12
N HIS A 6 2.52 -6.52 6.51
CA HIS A 6 3.73 -6.83 7.23
C HIS A 6 3.99 -5.72 8.27
N PRO A 7 4.43 -6.04 9.51
CA PRO A 7 4.65 -5.02 10.54
C PRO A 7 5.62 -3.91 10.10
N GLU A 8 6.59 -4.24 9.26
CA GLU A 8 7.55 -3.27 8.72
C GLU A 8 6.88 -2.34 7.70
N ALA A 9 6.03 -2.88 6.81
CA ALA A 9 5.25 -2.07 5.87
C ALA A 9 4.29 -1.13 6.59
N GLU A 10 3.61 -1.62 7.63
CA GLU A 10 2.72 -0.78 8.44
C GLU A 10 3.49 0.37 9.10
N ARG A 11 4.69 0.08 9.63
CA ARG A 11 5.57 1.12 10.19
C ARG A 11 6.00 2.14 9.13
N GLU A 12 6.42 1.69 7.96
CA GLU A 12 6.83 2.57 6.84
C GLU A 12 5.68 3.47 6.38
N LEU A 13 4.46 2.95 6.30
CA LEU A 13 3.26 3.72 5.97
C LEU A 13 2.95 4.77 7.04
N ILE A 14 3.05 4.42 8.32
CA ILE A 14 2.85 5.36 9.43
C ILE A 14 3.91 6.46 9.40
N GLU A 15 5.18 6.10 9.22
CA GLU A 15 6.29 7.06 9.12
C GLU A 15 6.11 8.01 7.93
N ALA A 16 5.69 7.48 6.77
CA ALA A 16 5.37 8.29 5.60
C ALA A 16 4.20 9.25 5.88
N ALA A 17 3.14 8.78 6.53
CA ALA A 17 1.98 9.62 6.91
C ALA A 17 2.41 10.76 7.83
N VAL A 18 3.21 10.48 8.86
CA VAL A 18 3.74 11.49 9.79
C VAL A 18 4.60 12.51 9.05
N ARG A 19 5.50 12.05 8.17
CA ARG A 19 6.32 12.94 7.35
C ARG A 19 5.48 13.87 6.47
N TYR A 20 4.46 13.34 5.79
CA TYR A 20 3.58 14.15 4.96
C TYR A 20 2.83 15.20 5.79
N GLU A 21 2.35 14.83 6.98
CA GLU A 21 1.67 15.75 7.89
C GLU A 21 2.58 16.91 8.35
N LEU A 22 3.86 16.61 8.62
CA LEU A 22 4.85 17.63 8.99
C LEU A 22 5.20 18.59 7.85
N LEU A 23 5.09 18.14 6.60
CA LEU A 23 5.35 18.99 5.43
C LEU A 23 4.17 19.91 5.11
N VAL A 24 2.95 19.35 5.12
CA VAL A 24 1.72 20.09 4.85
C VAL A 24 0.62 19.56 5.78
N PRO A 25 0.03 20.41 6.64
CA PRO A 25 -1.08 20.00 7.48
C PRO A 25 -2.22 19.37 6.69
N GLY A 26 -2.69 18.20 7.13
CA GLY A 26 -3.72 17.37 6.50
C GLY A 26 -3.23 16.46 5.38
N LEU A 27 -1.97 16.52 4.96
CA LEU A 27 -1.45 15.66 3.90
C LEU A 27 -1.20 14.23 4.37
N GLY A 28 -0.86 14.02 5.65
CA GLY A 28 -0.72 12.68 6.22
C GLY A 28 -2.06 11.93 6.26
N GLY A 29 -3.13 12.64 6.59
CA GLY A 29 -4.50 12.10 6.50
C GLY A 29 -4.87 11.68 5.08
N ARG A 30 -4.64 12.55 4.09
CA ARG A 30 -4.89 12.25 2.66
C ARG A 30 -4.05 11.07 2.16
N PHE A 31 -2.82 10.92 2.65
CA PHE A 31 -1.98 9.77 2.34
C PHE A 31 -2.59 8.48 2.86
N GLY A 32 -3.02 8.45 4.14
CA GLY A 32 -3.67 7.27 4.72
C GLY A 32 -4.97 6.87 3.99
N GLU A 33 -5.76 7.84 3.53
CA GLU A 33 -6.94 7.58 2.70
C GLU A 33 -6.58 6.96 1.35
N GLU A 34 -5.52 7.45 0.69
CA GLU A 34 -5.08 6.89 -0.58
C GLU A 34 -4.51 5.48 -0.43
N VAL A 35 -3.74 5.22 0.62
CA VAL A 35 -3.24 3.87 0.93
C VAL A 35 -4.41 2.90 1.12
N ARG A 36 -5.44 3.30 1.89
CA ARG A 36 -6.63 2.48 2.11
C ARG A 36 -7.35 2.18 0.79
N ARG A 37 -7.56 3.21 -0.04
CA ARG A 37 -8.18 3.08 -1.37
C ARG A 37 -7.38 2.14 -2.28
N GLY A 38 -6.06 2.28 -2.29
CA GLY A 38 -5.17 1.39 -3.04
C GLY A 38 -5.28 -0.06 -2.56
N ALA A 39 -5.29 -0.28 -1.25
CA ALA A 39 -5.39 -1.62 -0.69
C ALA A 39 -6.76 -2.28 -0.90
N GLU A 40 -7.86 -1.51 -0.86
CA GLU A 40 -9.20 -1.97 -1.26
C GLU A 40 -9.21 -2.40 -2.73
N LEU A 41 -8.58 -1.62 -3.61
CA LEU A 41 -8.47 -1.97 -5.03
C LEU A 41 -7.66 -3.24 -5.25
N LEU A 42 -6.59 -3.44 -4.48
CA LEU A 42 -5.81 -4.69 -4.50
C LEU A 42 -6.60 -5.89 -4.00
N LEU A 43 -7.52 -5.70 -3.04
CA LEU A 43 -8.44 -6.77 -2.62
C LEU A 43 -9.48 -7.10 -3.69
N GLU A 44 -9.99 -6.12 -4.42
CA GLU A 44 -10.95 -6.37 -5.49
C GLU A 44 -10.29 -6.96 -6.75
N ARG A 45 -9.09 -6.48 -7.06
CA ARG A 45 -8.37 -6.81 -8.29
C ARG A 45 -6.87 -6.97 -7.99
N PRO A 46 -6.46 -8.09 -7.38
CA PRO A 46 -5.08 -8.30 -6.96
C PRO A 46 -4.08 -8.37 -8.11
N GLU A 47 -4.54 -8.56 -9.35
CA GLU A 47 -3.68 -8.66 -10.52
C GLU A 47 -3.38 -7.31 -11.21
N ILE A 48 -3.91 -6.19 -10.71
CA ILE A 48 -3.67 -4.86 -11.30
C ILE A 48 -2.22 -4.36 -11.11
N GLY A 49 -1.56 -4.80 -10.04
CA GLY A 49 -0.18 -4.42 -9.77
C GLY A 49 0.76 -5.07 -10.76
N ARG A 50 1.83 -4.37 -11.14
CA ARG A 50 2.82 -4.88 -12.08
C ARG A 50 3.65 -5.97 -11.40
N PRO A 51 3.84 -7.16 -12.01
CA PRO A 51 4.76 -8.16 -11.48
C PRO A 51 6.21 -7.63 -11.50
N VAL A 52 6.90 -7.82 -10.39
CA VAL A 52 8.32 -7.44 -10.23
C VAL A 52 9.22 -8.63 -9.90
N ASP A 53 8.63 -9.68 -9.33
CA ASP A 53 9.25 -10.97 -9.01
C ASP A 53 8.18 -12.07 -9.23
N PRO A 54 8.55 -13.35 -9.41
CA PRO A 54 7.62 -14.48 -9.38
C PRO A 54 6.46 -14.38 -8.37
N ASP A 55 6.75 -13.95 -7.15
CA ASP A 55 5.76 -13.91 -6.06
C ASP A 55 5.35 -12.49 -5.64
N LEU A 56 5.94 -11.46 -6.26
CA LEU A 56 5.76 -10.06 -5.87
C LEU A 56 5.20 -9.19 -7.00
N ARG A 57 4.32 -8.29 -6.59
CA ARG A 57 3.73 -7.26 -7.42
C ARG A 57 3.91 -5.91 -6.77
N GLN A 58 3.95 -4.88 -7.59
CA GLN A 58 4.00 -3.50 -7.14
C GLN A 58 2.81 -2.72 -7.67
N PHE A 59 2.25 -1.84 -6.84
CA PHE A 59 1.17 -0.95 -7.21
C PHE A 59 1.51 0.46 -6.74
N VAL A 60 1.60 1.39 -7.70
CA VAL A 60 1.88 2.80 -7.40
C VAL A 60 0.57 3.48 -7.07
N LEU A 61 0.52 4.22 -5.96
CA LEU A 61 -0.66 5.01 -5.59
C LEU A 61 -0.88 6.14 -6.61
N ASP A 62 -2.14 6.48 -6.89
CA ASP A 62 -2.45 7.48 -7.91
C ASP A 62 -2.02 8.90 -7.48
N ARG A 63 -2.24 9.22 -6.20
CA ARG A 63 -2.09 10.59 -5.67
C ARG A 63 -0.77 10.85 -4.95
N PHE A 64 -0.01 9.80 -4.65
CA PHE A 64 1.23 9.89 -3.90
C PHE A 64 2.31 9.10 -4.61
N PRO A 65 3.57 9.59 -4.63
CA PRO A 65 4.70 8.86 -5.19
C PRO A 65 5.14 7.74 -4.22
N PHE A 66 4.22 6.86 -3.86
CA PHE A 66 4.41 5.74 -2.95
C PHE A 66 3.97 4.46 -3.66
N THR A 67 4.75 3.39 -3.45
CA THR A 67 4.52 2.11 -4.12
C THR A 67 4.25 1.07 -3.05
N LEU A 68 3.11 0.38 -3.15
CA LEU A 68 2.81 -0.79 -2.34
C LEU A 68 3.41 -2.02 -3.03
N ILE A 69 4.31 -2.71 -2.34
CA ILE A 69 4.85 -4.01 -2.75
C ILE A 69 4.04 -5.07 -2.01
N TYR A 70 3.48 -6.02 -2.74
CA TYR A 70 2.64 -7.06 -2.15
C TYR A 70 2.84 -8.41 -2.81
N SER A 71 2.54 -9.47 -2.06
CA SER A 71 2.39 -10.82 -2.58
C SER A 71 0.93 -11.23 -2.63
N LEU A 72 0.63 -12.14 -3.55
CA LEU A 72 -0.71 -12.67 -3.78
C LEU A 72 -0.75 -14.16 -3.40
N SER A 73 -1.62 -14.51 -2.45
CA SER A 73 -2.00 -15.90 -2.15
C SER A 73 -3.49 -16.12 -2.44
N PRO A 74 -3.94 -17.40 -2.52
CA PRO A 74 -5.36 -17.70 -2.69
C PRO A 74 -6.26 -17.11 -1.58
N GLU A 75 -5.73 -16.95 -0.37
CA GLU A 75 -6.48 -16.46 0.79
C GLU A 75 -6.26 -14.97 1.08
N ALA A 76 -5.13 -14.37 0.67
CA ALA A 76 -4.75 -13.02 1.09
C ALA A 76 -3.91 -12.24 0.08
N VAL A 77 -4.02 -10.92 0.17
CA VAL A 77 -3.07 -9.93 -0.35
C VAL A 77 -2.22 -9.47 0.82
N ARG A 78 -0.91 -9.72 0.77
CA ARG A 78 0.01 -9.32 1.85
C ARG A 78 0.91 -8.19 1.38
N ILE A 79 0.73 -7.00 1.97
CA ILE A 79 1.58 -5.83 1.73
C ILE A 79 2.87 -5.99 2.54
N LEU A 80 4.01 -5.88 1.85
CA LEU A 80 5.34 -6.14 2.37
C LEU A 80 6.18 -4.86 2.52
N ALA A 81 5.92 -3.85 1.70
CA ALA A 81 6.51 -2.52 1.78
C ALA A 81 5.55 -1.48 1.17
#